data_AF-A0A7W2SH90-F1
#
_entry.id   AF-A0A7W2SH90-F1
#
_cell.length_a   1.000
_cell.length_b   1.000
_cell.length_c   1.000
_cell.angle_alpha   90.00
_cell.angle_beta   90.00
_cell.angle_gamma   90.00
#
_symmetry.space_group_name_H-M   'P 1'
#
loop_
_entity.id
_entity.type
_entity.pdbx_description
1 polymer ?
#
loop_
_entity_poly.entity_id
_entity_poly.type
_entity_poly.pdbx_seq_one_letter_code
_entity_poly.pdbx_strand_id
1 'polypeptide(L)'
;MSSETNIPDYLTDDFSLYLENMTSLADPENPDLLSNYVATLFEQLKQMPLLFTGMVDQLAMAISTKIKIDSKSLEKICFTPEPSWDEVKPFVGVHTDARTCITEIMTHAEQELKIAVLLIHFYNRYDATPLRTQVDEDDQVTDDEYNDYDENY
;
A
#
# COMPACT_ATOMS: atom_id res chain seq x y z
N MET A 1 19.73 0.22 -8.94
CA MET A 1 20.03 1.55 -8.40
C MET A 1 19.19 1.66 -7.14
N SER A 2 19.71 1.17 -6.01
CA SER A 2 18.96 1.20 -4.74
C SER A 2 18.93 2.64 -4.27
N SER A 3 17.82 3.34 -4.50
CA SER A 3 17.56 4.60 -3.83
C SER A 3 17.63 4.33 -2.32
N GLU A 4 18.62 4.92 -1.66
CA GLU A 4 18.73 4.94 -0.20
C GLU A 4 17.46 5.60 0.34
N THR A 5 16.43 4.78 0.53
CA THR A 5 15.15 5.23 1.07
C THR A 5 15.42 5.40 2.55
N ASN A 6 15.61 6.65 2.98
CA ASN A 6 15.89 6.97 4.37
C ASN A 6 14.61 6.69 5.17
N ILE A 7 14.52 5.50 5.77
CA ILE A 7 13.40 5.08 6.61
C ILE A 7 13.56 5.79 7.96
N PRO A 8 12.53 6.50 8.45
CA PRO A 8 12.57 7.10 9.78
C PRO A 8 12.78 6.05 10.88
N ASP A 9 13.52 6.41 11.93
CA ASP A 9 13.88 5.49 13.03
C ASP A 9 12.68 4.78 13.65
N TYR A 10 11.54 5.48 13.79
CA TYR A 10 10.32 4.93 14.38
C TYR A 10 9.60 3.90 13.49
N LEU A 11 9.99 3.78 12.20
CA LEU A 11 9.46 2.77 11.27
C LEU A 11 10.44 1.65 10.99
N THR A 12 11.72 1.78 11.38
CA THR A 12 12.78 0.86 10.93
C THR A 12 12.50 -0.59 11.28
N ASP A 13 12.05 -0.86 12.50
CA ASP A 13 11.78 -2.23 12.96
C ASP A 13 10.56 -2.83 12.23
N ASP A 14 9.45 -2.09 12.19
CA ASP A 14 8.22 -2.51 11.51
C ASP A 14 8.42 -2.67 9.99
N PHE A 15 9.22 -1.80 9.38
CA PHE A 15 9.56 -1.86 7.96
C PHE A 15 10.43 -3.06 7.64
N SER A 16 11.38 -3.41 8.52
CA SER A 16 12.21 -4.60 8.36
C SER A 16 11.36 -5.87 8.39
N LEU A 17 10.43 -5.97 9.34
CA LEU A 17 9.49 -7.10 9.43
C LEU A 17 8.57 -7.18 8.21
N TYR A 18 8.01 -6.04 7.78
CA TYR A 18 7.15 -5.98 6.61
C TYR A 18 7.89 -6.40 5.33
N LEU A 19 9.10 -5.88 5.12
CA LEU A 19 9.94 -6.22 3.98
C LEU A 19 10.32 -7.72 3.98
N GLU A 20 10.67 -8.27 5.14
CA GLU A 20 10.97 -9.69 5.29
C GLU A 20 9.76 -10.54 4.91
N ASN A 21 8.56 -10.22 5.41
CA ASN A 21 7.34 -10.95 5.10
C ASN A 21 6.98 -10.89 3.60
N MET A 22 7.05 -9.70 3.00
CA MET A 22 6.75 -9.51 1.58
C MET A 22 7.74 -10.29 0.69
N THR A 23 9.03 -10.27 1.04
CA THR A 23 10.08 -10.97 0.28
C THR A 23 9.98 -12.49 0.46
N SER A 24 9.71 -12.96 1.69
CA SER A 24 9.58 -14.39 2.01
C SER A 24 8.43 -15.06 1.26
N LEU A 25 7.35 -14.32 1.00
CA LEU A 25 6.17 -14.79 0.28
C LEU A 25 6.24 -14.55 -1.24
N ALA A 26 7.16 -13.72 -1.72
CA ALA A 26 7.40 -13.46 -3.13
C ALA A 26 8.27 -14.58 -3.75
N ASP A 27 7.74 -15.81 -3.76
CA ASP A 27 8.41 -16.99 -4.29
C ASP A 27 8.28 -17.06 -5.83
N PRO A 28 9.39 -17.03 -6.60
CA PRO A 28 9.35 -17.20 -8.06
C PRO A 28 8.76 -18.54 -8.51
N GLU A 29 8.84 -19.58 -7.68
CA GLU A 29 8.26 -20.90 -7.97
C GLU A 29 6.76 -20.94 -7.67
N ASN A 30 6.25 -20.01 -6.85
CA ASN A 30 4.85 -19.88 -6.50
C ASN A 30 4.39 -18.41 -6.53
N PRO A 31 4.23 -17.82 -7.74
CA PRO A 31 3.98 -16.39 -7.89
C PRO A 31 2.67 -15.90 -7.27
N ASP A 32 1.70 -16.80 -7.05
CA ASP A 32 0.39 -16.45 -6.48
C ASP A 32 0.39 -16.51 -4.94
N LEU A 33 1.46 -16.99 -4.30
CA LEU A 33 1.51 -17.19 -2.85
C LEU A 33 1.23 -15.89 -2.09
N LEU A 34 1.96 -14.83 -2.42
CA LEU A 34 1.80 -13.52 -1.79
C LEU A 34 0.41 -12.94 -2.02
N SER A 35 -0.10 -12.96 -3.25
CA SER A 35 -1.43 -12.40 -3.56
C SER A 35 -2.55 -13.17 -2.85
N ASN A 36 -2.47 -14.50 -2.79
CA ASN A 36 -3.44 -15.33 -2.09
C ASN A 36 -3.40 -15.09 -0.58
N TYR A 37 -2.20 -14.93 -0.03
CA TYR A 37 -2.02 -14.62 1.38
C TYR A 37 -2.62 -13.26 1.75
N VAL A 38 -2.28 -12.20 1.00
CA VAL A 38 -2.83 -10.85 1.19
C VAL A 38 -4.35 -10.85 1.07
N ALA A 39 -4.91 -11.54 0.07
CA ALA A 39 -6.36 -11.66 -0.09
C ALA A 39 -7.02 -12.35 1.13
N THR A 40 -6.39 -13.40 1.66
CA THR A 40 -6.87 -14.10 2.86
C THR A 40 -6.82 -13.20 4.09
N LEU A 41 -5.71 -12.46 4.29
CA LEU A 41 -5.60 -11.51 5.40
C LEU A 41 -6.70 -10.45 5.34
N PHE A 42 -7.00 -9.94 4.14
CA PHE A 42 -8.05 -8.93 3.97
C PHE A 42 -9.44 -9.49 4.29
N GLU A 43 -9.76 -10.72 3.90
CA GLU A 43 -11.05 -11.34 4.25
C GLU A 43 -11.18 -11.57 5.77
N GLN A 44 -10.09 -11.92 6.46
CA GLN A 44 -10.08 -12.00 7.93
C GLN A 44 -10.28 -10.61 8.57
N LEU A 45 -9.60 -9.60 8.03
CA LEU A 45 -9.69 -8.22 8.49
C LEU A 45 -11.12 -7.66 8.33
N LYS A 46 -11.84 -8.03 7.26
CA LYS A 46 -13.26 -7.66 7.07
C LYS A 46 -14.17 -8.24 8.15
N GLN A 47 -13.87 -9.44 8.64
CA GLN A 47 -14.66 -10.07 9.71
C GLN A 47 -14.32 -9.50 11.09
N MET A 48 -13.04 -9.17 11.31
CA MET A 48 -12.55 -8.61 12.55
C MET A 48 -11.56 -7.47 12.27
N PRO A 49 -12.05 -6.22 12.17
CA PRO A 49 -11.22 -5.06 11.80
C PRO A 49 -10.03 -4.82 12.73
N LEU A 50 -10.10 -5.24 14.00
CA LEU A 50 -9.03 -5.08 14.99
C LEU A 50 -8.15 -6.34 15.14
N LEU A 51 -8.23 -7.29 14.20
CA LEU A 51 -7.49 -8.55 14.26
C LEU A 51 -5.97 -8.35 14.34
N PHE A 52 -5.46 -7.34 13.64
CA PHE A 52 -4.03 -7.05 13.53
C PHE A 52 -3.56 -5.90 14.44
N THR A 53 -4.32 -5.56 15.48
CA THR A 53 -3.83 -4.61 16.49
C THR A 53 -2.54 -5.15 17.12
N GLY A 54 -1.46 -4.37 17.04
CA GLY A 54 -0.12 -4.79 17.45
C GLY A 54 0.67 -5.61 16.42
N MET A 55 0.12 -5.86 15.23
CA MET A 55 0.79 -6.53 14.10
C MET A 55 0.67 -5.65 12.83
N VAL A 56 1.37 -4.51 12.86
CA VAL A 56 1.25 -3.47 11.81
C VAL A 56 1.77 -3.92 10.45
N ASP A 57 2.72 -4.86 10.43
CA ASP A 57 3.21 -5.52 9.22
C ASP A 57 2.10 -6.32 8.52
N GLN A 58 1.34 -7.13 9.28
CA GLN A 58 0.22 -7.90 8.75
C GLN A 58 -0.93 -7.00 8.31
N LEU A 59 -1.19 -5.92 9.07
CA LEU A 59 -2.16 -4.91 8.68
C LEU A 59 -1.76 -4.24 7.34
N ALA A 60 -0.49 -3.84 7.21
CA ALA A 60 0.04 -3.26 5.97
C ALA A 60 -0.11 -4.22 4.79
N MET A 61 0.21 -5.51 4.97
CA MET A 61 0.01 -6.51 3.94
C MET A 61 -1.47 -6.62 3.54
N ALA A 62 -2.36 -6.76 4.51
CA ALA A 62 -3.80 -6.94 4.30
C ALA A 62 -4.43 -5.78 3.50
N ILE A 63 -4.00 -4.54 3.76
CA ILE A 63 -4.59 -3.34 3.12
C ILE A 63 -3.83 -2.88 1.88
N SER A 64 -2.62 -3.41 1.60
CA SER A 64 -1.72 -2.97 0.52
C SER A 64 -2.37 -2.90 -0.86
N THR A 65 -3.28 -3.84 -1.16
CA THR A 65 -4.01 -3.91 -2.45
C THR A 65 -5.33 -3.15 -2.44
N LYS A 66 -5.74 -2.62 -1.29
CA LYS A 66 -7.04 -1.98 -1.03
C LYS A 66 -6.94 -0.49 -0.77
N ILE A 67 -5.72 0.02 -0.70
CA ILE A 67 -5.45 1.45 -0.63
C ILE A 67 -4.57 1.88 -1.80
N LYS A 68 -4.72 3.13 -2.21
CA LYS A 68 -3.87 3.79 -3.18
C LYS A 68 -3.25 5.00 -2.51
N ILE A 69 -1.93 5.06 -2.45
CA ILE A 69 -1.20 6.17 -1.84
C ILE A 69 -0.69 7.08 -2.95
N ASP A 70 -1.00 8.37 -2.88
CA ASP A 70 -0.33 9.38 -3.72
C ASP A 70 1.08 9.65 -3.16
N SER A 71 1.99 8.71 -3.41
CA SER A 71 3.37 8.78 -2.92
C SER A 71 4.09 10.05 -3.36
N LYS A 72 3.78 10.59 -4.55
CA LYS A 72 4.44 11.81 -5.07
C LYS A 72 4.07 13.05 -4.26
N SER A 73 2.83 13.15 -3.80
CA SER A 73 2.39 14.25 -2.97
C SER A 73 2.76 14.04 -1.50
N LEU A 74 2.66 12.80 -1.03
CA LEU A 74 3.03 12.41 0.34
C LEU A 74 4.52 12.63 0.61
N GLU A 75 5.41 12.38 -0.36
CA GLU A 75 6.86 12.64 -0.23
C GLU A 75 7.23 14.08 0.14
N LYS A 76 6.31 15.03 -0.04
CA LYS A 76 6.55 16.45 0.25
C LYS A 76 6.42 16.80 1.74
N ILE A 77 5.88 15.91 2.56
CA ILE A 77 5.77 16.13 4.01
C ILE A 77 7.04 15.66 4.72
N CYS A 78 7.24 16.15 5.96
CA CYS A 78 8.38 15.78 6.77
C CYS A 78 8.09 14.48 7.54
N PHE A 79 8.91 13.45 7.34
CA PHE A 79 8.83 12.18 8.08
C PHE A 79 9.86 12.06 9.21
N THR A 80 10.65 13.10 9.48
CA THR A 80 11.63 13.08 10.58
C THR A 80 10.93 13.04 11.94
N PRO A 81 9.98 13.95 12.24
CA PRO A 81 8.96 13.64 13.22
C PRO A 81 7.93 12.70 12.61
N GLU A 82 7.34 11.85 13.45
CA GLU A 82 6.20 11.04 13.05
C GLU A 82 5.03 11.96 12.65
N PRO A 83 4.53 11.89 11.40
CA PRO A 83 3.41 12.72 10.98
C PRO A 83 2.13 12.32 11.72
N SER A 84 1.21 13.26 11.86
CA SER A 84 -0.14 12.97 12.32
C SER A 84 -0.95 12.25 11.24
N TRP A 85 -2.02 11.53 11.64
CA TRP A 85 -2.89 10.89 10.65
C TRP A 85 -3.57 11.92 9.74
N ASP A 86 -3.93 13.10 10.25
CA ASP A 86 -4.50 14.19 9.44
C ASP A 86 -3.57 14.70 8.34
N GLU A 87 -2.25 14.59 8.53
CA GLU A 87 -1.26 14.93 7.49
C GLU A 87 -1.13 13.84 6.44
N VAL A 88 -1.33 12.56 6.79
CA VAL A 88 -1.17 11.43 5.86
C VAL A 88 -2.46 11.11 5.11
N LYS A 89 -3.61 11.14 5.80
CA LYS A 89 -4.94 10.77 5.31
C LYS A 89 -5.33 11.41 3.96
N PRO A 90 -5.04 12.69 3.67
CA PRO A 90 -5.40 13.30 2.38
C PRO A 90 -4.76 12.62 1.17
N PHE A 91 -3.67 11.89 1.37
CA PHE A 91 -2.92 11.21 0.32
C PHE A 91 -3.31 9.74 0.14
N VAL A 92 -4.29 9.25 0.91
CA VAL A 92 -4.72 7.86 0.92
C VAL A 92 -6.10 7.73 0.31
N GLY A 93 -6.17 7.11 -0.87
CA GLY A 93 -7.41 6.63 -1.46
C GLY A 93 -7.73 5.23 -0.93
N VAL A 94 -8.98 5.00 -0.51
CA VAL A 94 -9.44 3.68 -0.04
C VAL A 94 -10.44 3.11 -1.04
N HIS A 95 -10.20 1.86 -1.43
CA HIS A 95 -11.07 1.12 -2.32
C HIS A 95 -12.46 0.91 -1.71
N THR A 96 -13.50 0.88 -2.54
CA THR A 96 -14.92 0.89 -2.09
C THR A 96 -15.25 -0.29 -1.18
N ASP A 97 -14.73 -1.47 -1.49
CA ASP A 97 -14.89 -2.70 -0.71
C ASP A 97 -14.22 -2.67 0.67
N ALA A 98 -13.21 -1.81 0.86
CA ALA A 98 -12.44 -1.67 2.09
C ALA A 98 -12.88 -0.50 2.98
N ARG A 99 -13.69 0.44 2.48
CA ARG A 99 -14.03 1.69 3.19
C ARG A 99 -14.56 1.46 4.59
N THR A 100 -15.52 0.55 4.77
CA THR A 100 -16.13 0.27 6.07
C THR A 100 -15.07 -0.27 7.05
N CYS A 101 -14.27 -1.23 6.59
CA CYS A 101 -13.21 -1.84 7.38
C CYS A 101 -12.15 -0.80 7.80
N ILE A 102 -11.62 -0.02 6.85
CA ILE A 102 -10.62 1.02 7.12
C ILE A 102 -11.18 2.12 8.04
N THR A 103 -12.46 2.47 7.92
CA THR A 103 -13.10 3.46 8.80
C THR A 103 -13.19 2.97 10.25
N GLU A 104 -13.49 1.68 10.44
CA GLU A 104 -13.51 1.07 11.77
C GLU A 104 -12.10 1.07 12.39
N ILE A 105 -11.09 0.67 11.62
CA ILE A 105 -9.69 0.67 12.06
C ILE A 105 -9.25 2.10 12.38
N MET A 106 -9.58 3.08 11.54
CA MET A 106 -9.28 4.49 11.80
C MET A 106 -9.91 4.99 13.12
N THR A 107 -11.07 4.46 13.52
CA THR A 107 -11.77 4.89 14.74
C THR A 107 -11.14 4.30 16.01
N HIS A 108 -10.58 3.09 15.93
CA HIS A 108 -10.16 2.32 17.11
C HIS A 108 -8.65 2.03 17.18
N ALA A 109 -7.95 2.13 16.06
CA ALA A 109 -6.54 1.79 15.86
C ALA A 109 -5.90 2.72 14.81
N GLU A 110 -6.13 4.04 14.96
CA GLU A 110 -5.63 5.07 14.04
C GLU A 110 -4.10 5.01 13.87
N GLN A 111 -3.39 4.77 14.98
CA GLN A 111 -1.94 4.71 15.01
C GLN A 111 -1.44 3.54 14.15
N GLU A 112 -1.99 2.35 14.34
CA GLU A 112 -1.63 1.16 13.58
C GLU A 112 -1.94 1.34 12.09
N LEU A 113 -3.09 1.93 11.76
CA LEU A 113 -3.44 2.25 10.38
C LEU A 113 -2.43 3.22 9.75
N LYS A 114 -2.04 4.27 10.48
CA LYS A 114 -1.06 5.25 10.01
C LYS A 114 0.29 4.58 9.75
N ILE A 115 0.79 3.80 10.70
CA ILE A 115 2.06 3.08 10.54
C ILE A 115 1.97 2.14 9.32
N ALA A 116 0.91 1.34 9.22
CA ALA A 116 0.70 0.45 8.08
C ALA A 116 0.71 1.18 6.71
N VAL A 117 0.04 2.33 6.61
CA VAL A 117 0.06 3.17 5.41
C VAL A 117 1.47 3.67 5.09
N LEU A 118 2.22 4.14 6.10
CA LEU A 118 3.59 4.60 5.92
C LEU A 118 4.51 3.44 5.46
N LEU A 119 4.36 2.24 6.01
CA LEU A 119 5.10 1.05 5.58
C LEU A 119 4.88 0.77 4.08
N ILE A 120 3.62 0.79 3.63
CA ILE A 120 3.27 0.60 2.22
C ILE A 120 3.88 1.71 1.35
N HIS A 121 3.82 2.97 1.81
CA HIS A 121 4.41 4.09 1.09
C HIS A 121 5.92 3.90 0.88
N PHE A 122 6.66 3.60 1.95
CA PHE A 122 8.11 3.39 1.87
C PHE A 122 8.46 2.13 1.07
N TYR A 123 7.66 1.08 1.16
CA TYR A 123 7.87 -0.14 0.38
C TYR A 123 7.68 0.10 -1.11
N ASN A 124 6.63 0.82 -1.52
CA ASN A 124 6.41 1.19 -2.92
C ASN A 124 7.53 2.08 -3.50
N ARG A 125 8.30 2.76 -2.66
CA ARG A 125 9.50 3.51 -3.05
C ARG A 125 10.75 2.63 -3.13
N TYR A 126 10.83 1.65 -2.24
CA TYR A 126 11.92 0.68 -2.19
C TYR A 126 11.86 -0.30 -3.37
N ASP A 127 10.70 -0.91 -3.57
CA ASP A 127 10.41 -1.83 -4.67
C ASP A 127 9.46 -1.12 -5.66
N ALA A 128 9.99 -0.76 -6.83
CA ALA A 128 9.21 -0.12 -7.90
C ALA A 128 8.22 -1.08 -8.58
N THR A 129 8.05 -2.29 -8.03
CA THR A 129 7.05 -3.28 -8.45
C THR A 129 5.86 -3.22 -7.49
N PRO A 130 4.94 -2.25 -7.61
CA PRO A 130 3.73 -2.25 -6.80
C PRO A 130 3.00 -3.57 -7.02
N LEU A 131 2.59 -4.23 -5.92
CA LEU A 131 1.66 -5.35 -6.00
C LEU A 131 0.52 -4.89 -6.88
N ARG A 132 0.29 -5.58 -8.01
CA ARG A 132 -0.77 -5.23 -8.95
C ARG A 132 -2.05 -5.10 -8.14
N THR A 133 -2.49 -3.86 -7.92
CA THR A 133 -3.79 -3.57 -7.35
C THR A 133 -4.74 -4.38 -8.22
N GLN A 134 -5.54 -5.28 -7.62
CA GLN A 134 -6.55 -6.00 -8.38
C GLN A 134 -7.35 -4.92 -9.10
N VAL A 135 -7.11 -4.81 -10.40
CA VAL A 135 -7.74 -3.81 -11.24
C VAL A 135 -9.18 -4.28 -11.28
N ASP A 136 -10.03 -3.64 -10.49
CA ASP A 136 -11.46 -3.66 -10.78
C ASP A 136 -11.57 -3.28 -12.26
N GLU A 137 -12.16 -4.17 -13.06
CA GLU A 137 -12.27 -4.11 -14.53
C GLU A 137 -13.16 -2.95 -15.03
N ASP A 138 -13.07 -1.77 -14.42
CA ASP A 138 -14.02 -0.66 -14.63
C ASP A 138 -13.33 0.70 -14.89
N ASP A 139 -12.09 0.70 -15.40
CA ASP A 139 -11.45 1.95 -15.87
C ASP A 139 -10.70 1.79 -17.20
N GLN A 140 -11.33 1.08 -18.15
CA GLN A 140 -11.05 1.31 -19.58
C GLN A 140 -11.81 2.56 -20.05
N VAL A 141 -11.43 3.72 -19.53
CA VAL A 141 -11.73 5.00 -20.17
C VAL A 141 -10.74 5.19 -21.32
N THR A 142 -11.23 4.87 -22.50
CA THR A 142 -10.84 5.38 -23.82
C THR A 142 -10.11 6.72 -23.77
N ASP A 143 -8.87 6.76 -24.27
CA ASP A 143 -8.26 8.00 -24.79
C ASP A 143 -7.83 7.75 -26.24
N ASP A 144 -8.78 8.07 -27.11
CA ASP A 144 -8.71 8.54 -28.49
C ASP A 144 -7.41 8.29 -29.30
N GLU A 145 -7.56 7.37 -30.24
CA GLU A 145 -7.39 7.62 -31.68
C GLU A 145 -7.11 9.09 -32.06
N TYR A 146 -5.83 9.44 -32.28
CA TYR A 146 -5.45 10.50 -33.21
C TYR A 146 -4.28 10.05 -34.09
N ASN A 147 -4.65 9.78 -35.35
CA ASN A 147 -3.78 9.73 -36.52
C ASN A 147 -2.80 10.91 -36.53
N ASP A 148 -1.52 10.64 -36.85
CA ASP A 148 -0.85 11.48 -37.84
C ASP A 148 0.07 10.64 -38.72
N TYR A 149 -0.13 10.79 -40.03
CA TYR A 149 0.61 10.13 -41.09
C TYR A 149 2.02 10.74 -41.18
N ASP A 150 3.07 9.91 -41.22
CA ASP A 150 4.39 10.35 -41.68
C ASP A 150 4.89 9.42 -42.80
N GLU A 151 4.40 9.67 -44.01
CA GLU A 151 5.03 9.25 -45.26
C GLU A 151 5.74 10.46 -45.88
N ASN A 152 7.06 10.56 -45.68
CA ASN A 152 7.99 11.11 -46.67
C ASN A 152 9.45 10.90 -46.22
N TYR A 153 10.14 9.94 -46.83
CA TYR A 153 11.41 10.14 -47.57
C TYR A 153 11.83 8.89 -48.35
#